data_AF-A0A2D2AKN3-F1
#
_entry.id   AF-A0A2D2AKN3-F1
#
_cell.length_a   1.000
_cell.length_b   1.000
_cell.length_c   1.000
_cell.angle_alpha   90.00
_cell.angle_beta   90.00
_cell.angle_gamma   90.00
#
_symmetry.space_group_name_H-M   'P 1'
#
loop_
_entity.id
_entity.type
_entity.pdbx_description
1 polymer ?
#
loop_
_entity_poly.entity_id
_entity_poly.type
_entity_poly.pdbx_seq_one_letter_code
_entity_poly.pdbx_strand_id
1 'polypeptide(L)'
;EQDAGKSIHEESKTYVDLNRAGVALMEIVSEPDLRSSAEAAEFMKKLRQILRYIGSCDGDMEKGSLRCDANVSVRPKGSSTFGTRCEIKNLNSIRYIVQAIDYEAQRQIKILESGGEISQDTLLFDVTLGKTKVMRSKEDSSDYRYFPEPDCLPVEISQDKIDSIKSSL
;
A
#
# COMPACT_ATOMS: atom_id res chain seq x y z
N GLU A 1 -12.08 -6.22 3.78
CA GLU A 1 -11.62 -6.13 5.18
C GLU A 1 -12.34 -4.97 5.89
N GLN A 2 -12.02 -4.72 7.16
CA GLN A 2 -12.59 -3.62 7.95
C GLN A 2 -11.50 -2.62 8.34
N ASP A 3 -11.81 -1.32 8.30
CA ASP A 3 -10.88 -0.27 8.73
C ASP A 3 -10.74 -0.23 10.26
N ALA A 4 -9.58 0.26 10.69
CA ALA A 4 -9.30 0.55 12.09
C ALA A 4 -9.72 1.98 12.48
N GLY A 5 -9.81 2.21 13.80
CA GLY A 5 -9.93 3.54 14.37
C GLY A 5 -8.69 4.42 14.14
N LYS A 6 -8.76 5.66 14.59
CA LYS A 6 -7.68 6.65 14.46
C LYS A 6 -7.10 6.96 15.84
N SER A 7 -5.78 6.92 15.93
CA SER A 7 -5.04 7.42 17.11
C SER A 7 -4.61 8.87 16.89
N ILE A 8 -4.80 9.71 17.89
CA ILE A 8 -4.34 11.11 17.93
C ILE A 8 -3.40 11.21 19.13
N HIS A 9 -2.14 11.54 18.86
CA HIS A 9 -1.12 11.66 19.89
C HIS A 9 -0.97 13.12 20.27
N GLU A 10 -1.28 13.46 21.52
CA GLU A 10 -1.09 14.80 22.08
C GLU A 10 -0.37 14.67 23.43
N GLU A 11 0.70 15.44 23.59
CA GLU A 11 1.59 15.40 24.75
C GLU A 11 2.09 13.96 25.04
N SER A 12 1.75 13.41 26.21
CA SER A 12 2.08 12.05 26.64
C SER A 12 0.85 11.12 26.64
N LYS A 13 -0.21 11.47 25.89
CA LYS A 13 -1.45 10.70 25.81
C LYS A 13 -1.77 10.35 24.35
N THR A 14 -2.49 9.23 24.20
CA THR A 14 -3.08 8.84 22.92
C THR A 14 -4.59 8.82 23.07
N TYR A 15 -5.25 9.67 22.29
CA TYR A 15 -6.70 9.68 22.16
C TYR A 15 -7.09 8.75 21.02
N VAL A 16 -8.13 7.94 21.23
CA VAL A 16 -8.59 6.96 20.25
C VAL A 16 -9.99 7.33 19.77
N ASP A 17 -10.12 7.60 18.48
CA ASP A 17 -11.38 7.86 17.80
C ASP A 17 -11.79 6.61 16.99
N LEU A 18 -12.94 6.03 17.33
CA LEU A 18 -13.47 4.82 16.71
C LEU A 18 -14.53 5.08 15.63
N ASN A 19 -14.79 6.34 15.26
CA ASN A 19 -15.81 6.69 14.26
C ASN A 19 -15.63 5.99 12.91
N ARG A 20 -14.40 5.61 12.55
CA ARG A 20 -14.08 4.90 11.30
C ARG A 20 -13.92 3.38 11.46
N ALA A 21 -13.91 2.87 12.69
CA ALA A 21 -13.71 1.44 12.93
C ALA A 21 -14.87 0.63 12.32
N GLY A 22 -14.57 -0.43 11.59
CA GLY A 22 -15.57 -1.28 10.94
C GLY A 22 -16.03 -0.81 9.55
N VAL A 23 -15.56 0.34 9.06
CA VAL A 23 -15.83 0.78 7.69
C VAL A 23 -15.30 -0.25 6.69
N ALA A 24 -16.11 -0.62 5.70
CA ALA A 24 -15.74 -1.62 4.70
C ALA A 24 -14.59 -1.12 3.81
N LEU A 25 -13.58 -1.97 3.61
CA LEU A 25 -12.44 -1.71 2.75
C LEU A 25 -12.25 -2.82 1.73
N MET A 26 -11.77 -2.42 0.55
CA MET A 26 -11.26 -3.31 -0.49
C MET A 26 -9.74 -3.17 -0.54
N GLU A 27 -9.02 -4.23 -0.18
CA GLU A 27 -7.58 -4.31 -0.37
C GLU A 27 -7.30 -4.82 -1.79
N ILE A 28 -6.51 -4.06 -2.56
CA ILE A 28 -6.14 -4.40 -3.93
C ILE A 28 -4.62 -4.52 -3.97
N VAL A 29 -4.14 -5.76 -4.10
CA VAL A 29 -2.71 -6.07 -4.16
C VAL A 29 -2.33 -6.33 -5.63
N SER A 30 -1.36 -5.57 -6.14
CA SER A 30 -0.80 -5.82 -7.47
C SER A 30 0.32 -6.84 -7.40
N GLU A 31 0.50 -7.61 -8.47
CA GLU A 31 1.74 -8.31 -8.74
C GLU A 31 2.92 -7.32 -8.89
N PRO A 32 4.17 -7.75 -8.66
CA PRO A 32 5.35 -6.89 -8.78
C PRO A 32 5.71 -6.68 -10.25
N ASP A 33 4.82 -6.10 -11.03
CA ASP A 33 4.96 -5.88 -12.49
C ASP A 33 5.31 -4.45 -12.88
N LEU A 34 5.06 -3.49 -11.99
CA LEU A 34 5.45 -2.09 -12.17
C LEU A 34 6.98 -1.96 -12.12
N ARG A 35 7.56 -1.23 -13.08
CA ARG A 35 9.03 -1.08 -13.26
C ARG A 35 9.52 0.34 -13.08
N SER A 36 8.62 1.31 -12.93
CA SER A 36 8.97 2.70 -12.67
C SER A 36 7.94 3.41 -11.80
N SER A 37 8.35 4.50 -11.16
CA SER A 37 7.45 5.41 -10.45
C SER A 37 6.38 6.01 -11.36
N ALA A 38 6.71 6.26 -12.64
CA ALA A 38 5.77 6.72 -13.65
C ALA A 38 4.67 5.68 -13.93
N GLU A 39 5.04 4.40 -14.11
CA GLU A 39 4.06 3.32 -14.25
C GLU A 39 3.18 3.17 -13.01
N ALA A 40 3.76 3.28 -11.81
CA ALA A 40 2.98 3.26 -10.58
C ALA A 40 1.97 4.42 -10.49
N ALA A 41 2.36 5.62 -10.95
CA ALA A 41 1.45 6.76 -11.02
C ALA A 41 0.30 6.50 -12.01
N GLU A 42 0.59 5.99 -13.20
CA GLU A 42 -0.43 5.67 -14.21
C GLU A 42 -1.36 4.54 -13.74
N PHE A 43 -0.80 3.52 -13.08
CA PHE A 43 -1.58 2.46 -12.44
C PHE A 43 -2.57 3.05 -11.43
N MET A 44 -2.10 3.90 -10.51
CA MET A 44 -2.97 4.52 -9.50
C MET A 44 -4.02 5.44 -10.12
N LYS A 45 -3.67 6.22 -11.15
CA LYS A 45 -4.64 7.05 -11.89
C LYS A 45 -5.71 6.19 -12.55
N LYS A 46 -5.31 5.08 -13.19
CA LYS A 46 -6.23 4.18 -13.89
C LYS A 46 -7.14 3.43 -12.93
N LEU A 47 -6.57 2.90 -11.84
CA LEU A 47 -7.34 2.25 -10.78
C LEU A 47 -8.37 3.21 -10.18
N ARG A 48 -7.95 4.43 -9.82
CA ARG A 48 -8.84 5.47 -9.33
C ARG A 48 -9.96 5.80 -10.33
N GLN A 49 -9.63 5.90 -11.62
CA GLN A 49 -10.63 6.15 -12.66
C GLN A 49 -11.69 5.04 -12.70
N ILE A 50 -11.26 3.77 -12.67
CA ILE A 50 -12.15 2.61 -12.71
C ILE A 50 -13.07 2.59 -11.48
N LEU A 51 -12.52 2.74 -10.28
CA LEU A 51 -13.30 2.71 -9.04
C LEU A 51 -14.35 3.83 -8.99
N ARG A 52 -13.99 5.03 -9.45
CA ARG A 52 -14.93 6.15 -9.55
C ARG A 52 -16.01 5.92 -10.59
N TYR A 53 -15.67 5.27 -11.70
CA TYR A 53 -16.64 4.96 -12.77
C TYR A 53 -17.66 3.91 -12.33
N ILE A 54 -17.21 2.89 -11.59
CA ILE A 54 -18.08 1.86 -10.99
C ILE A 54 -18.90 2.44 -9.82
N GLY A 55 -18.47 3.57 -9.23
CA GLY A 55 -19.15 4.21 -8.11
C GLY A 55 -18.90 3.53 -6.76
N SER A 56 -17.89 2.65 -6.67
CA SER A 56 -17.55 1.92 -5.45
C SER A 56 -16.69 2.73 -4.47
N CYS A 57 -15.96 3.74 -4.96
CA CYS A 57 -15.12 4.62 -4.15
C CYS A 57 -15.00 6.00 -4.83
N ASP A 58 -14.98 7.09 -4.04
CA ASP A 58 -14.77 8.45 -4.55
C ASP A 58 -13.32 8.70 -5.01
N GLY A 59 -12.39 7.83 -4.59
CA GLY A 59 -10.98 7.83 -4.94
C GLY A 59 -10.19 9.02 -4.36
N ASP A 60 -10.71 9.69 -3.33
CA ASP A 60 -10.09 10.87 -2.71
C ASP A 60 -8.97 10.47 -1.73
N MET A 61 -7.72 10.56 -2.20
CA MET A 61 -6.55 10.23 -1.37
C MET A 61 -6.32 11.23 -0.22
N GLU A 62 -6.73 12.49 -0.37
CA GLU A 62 -6.56 13.51 0.68
C GLU A 62 -7.51 13.25 1.86
N LYS A 63 -8.71 12.74 1.57
CA LYS A 63 -9.68 12.28 2.58
C LYS A 63 -9.40 10.88 3.11
N GLY A 64 -8.44 10.16 2.51
CA GLY A 64 -8.03 8.82 2.93
C GLY A 64 -8.99 7.70 2.50
N SER A 65 -9.87 7.95 1.54
CA SER A 65 -10.73 6.91 0.95
C SER A 65 -9.99 6.01 -0.05
N LEU A 66 -8.85 6.50 -0.57
CA LEU A 66 -7.88 5.71 -1.33
C LEU A 66 -6.49 5.86 -0.70
N ARG A 67 -5.94 4.74 -0.22
CA ARG A 67 -4.61 4.66 0.40
C ARG A 67 -3.69 3.79 -0.46
N CYS A 68 -2.39 4.01 -0.34
CA CYS A 68 -1.38 3.21 -1.03
C CYS A 68 -0.16 3.03 -0.14
N ASP A 69 0.29 1.78 -0.05
CA ASP A 69 1.63 1.43 0.43
C ASP A 69 2.43 0.92 -0.77
N ALA A 70 3.67 1.40 -0.93
CA ALA A 70 4.52 1.06 -2.06
C ALA A 70 5.60 0.06 -1.65
N ASN A 71 5.67 -1.08 -2.33
CA ASN A 71 6.70 -2.08 -2.13
C ASN A 71 7.77 -1.96 -3.22
N VAL A 72 9.01 -1.64 -2.82
CA VAL A 72 10.10 -1.28 -3.75
C VAL A 72 11.32 -2.15 -3.50
N SER A 73 11.83 -2.77 -4.57
CA SER A 73 13.16 -3.34 -4.62
C SER A 73 13.82 -3.05 -5.97
N VAL A 74 15.15 -2.94 -5.97
CA VAL A 74 15.94 -2.79 -7.19
C VAL A 74 16.70 -4.09 -7.51
N ARG A 75 17.03 -4.29 -8.78
CA ARG A 75 17.83 -5.44 -9.24
C ARG A 75 18.69 -5.06 -10.44
N PRO A 76 19.83 -5.75 -10.67
CA PRO A 76 20.60 -5.59 -11.89
C PRO A 76 19.76 -5.84 -13.15
N LYS A 77 19.96 -5.03 -14.18
CA LYS A 77 19.24 -5.16 -15.45
C LYS A 77 19.48 -6.55 -16.06
N GLY A 78 18.40 -7.22 -16.44
CA GLY A 78 18.45 -8.59 -16.98
C GLY A 78 18.38 -9.71 -15.92
N SER A 79 18.49 -9.38 -14.63
CA SER A 79 18.28 -10.36 -13.56
C SER A 79 16.81 -10.75 -13.45
N SER A 80 16.53 -12.04 -13.28
CA SER A 80 15.20 -12.57 -12.94
C SER A 80 14.94 -12.58 -11.44
N THR A 81 15.98 -12.52 -10.61
CA THR A 81 15.88 -12.55 -9.15
C THR A 81 15.44 -11.19 -8.61
N PHE A 82 14.44 -11.19 -7.71
CA PHE A 82 14.01 -9.99 -7.01
C PHE A 82 14.99 -9.62 -5.90
N GLY A 83 15.25 -8.32 -5.73
CA GLY A 83 16.05 -7.81 -4.62
C GLY A 83 15.25 -7.72 -3.32
N THR A 84 15.94 -7.39 -2.21
CA THR A 84 15.30 -7.19 -0.91
C THR A 84 14.31 -6.03 -0.96
N ARG A 85 13.10 -6.27 -0.45
CA ARG A 85 11.97 -5.35 -0.51
C ARG A 85 11.94 -4.38 0.66
N CYS A 86 11.83 -3.09 0.39
CA CYS A 86 11.40 -2.09 1.36
C CYS A 86 9.93 -1.74 1.13
N GLU A 87 9.18 -1.52 2.20
CA GLU A 87 7.77 -1.15 2.15
C GLU A 87 7.62 0.30 2.63
N ILE A 88 7.12 1.20 1.78
CA ILE A 88 6.87 2.60 2.12
C ILE A 88 5.39 2.76 2.41
N LYS A 89 5.06 3.11 3.67
CA LYS A 89 3.67 3.21 4.12
C LYS A 89 3.10 4.62 4.03
N ASN A 90 1.77 4.70 4.01
CA ASN A 90 0.97 5.92 4.19
C ASN A 90 1.18 6.97 3.09
N LEU A 91 1.18 6.54 1.82
CA LEU A 91 1.32 7.43 0.67
C LEU A 91 -0.06 7.97 0.25
N ASN A 92 -0.37 9.19 0.69
CA ASN A 92 -1.68 9.83 0.50
C ASN A 92 -1.79 10.72 -0.75
N SER A 93 -0.85 10.62 -1.68
CA SER A 93 -0.91 11.34 -2.96
C SER A 93 -0.10 10.62 -4.02
N ILE A 94 -0.59 10.62 -5.26
CA ILE A 94 0.14 10.09 -6.42
C ILE A 94 1.51 10.77 -6.57
N ARG A 95 1.60 12.07 -6.28
CA ARG A 95 2.86 12.80 -6.29
C ARG A 95 3.86 12.21 -5.28
N TYR A 96 3.40 11.91 -4.07
CA TYR A 96 4.24 11.34 -3.02
C TYR A 96 4.63 9.90 -3.32
N ILE A 97 3.75 9.12 -3.96
CA ILE A 97 4.10 7.79 -4.47
C ILE A 97 5.30 7.87 -5.41
N VAL A 98 5.26 8.75 -6.40
CA VAL A 98 6.36 8.93 -7.37
C VAL A 98 7.66 9.30 -6.66
N GLN A 99 7.61 10.35 -5.83
CA GLN A 99 8.79 10.85 -5.12
C GLN A 99 9.39 9.81 -4.17
N ALA A 100 8.54 9.07 -3.45
CA ALA A 100 8.99 8.05 -2.51
C ALA A 100 9.64 6.86 -3.23
N ILE A 101 9.05 6.38 -4.33
CA ILE A 101 9.60 5.30 -5.13
C ILE A 101 10.94 5.71 -5.75
N ASP A 102 11.03 6.91 -6.34
CA ASP A 102 12.26 7.40 -6.95
C ASP A 102 13.39 7.54 -5.92
N TYR A 103 13.09 8.14 -4.77
CA TYR A 103 14.05 8.29 -3.69
C TYR A 103 14.54 6.92 -3.18
N GLU A 104 13.61 6.00 -2.93
CA GLU A 104 13.95 4.69 -2.38
C GLU A 104 14.75 3.85 -3.37
N ALA A 105 14.38 3.85 -4.65
CA ALA A 105 15.15 3.16 -5.69
C ALA A 105 16.59 3.70 -5.76
N GLN A 106 16.77 5.02 -5.75
CA GLN A 106 18.11 5.62 -5.75
C GLN A 106 18.89 5.32 -4.47
N ARG A 107 18.23 5.31 -3.31
CA ARG A 107 18.85 4.93 -2.03
C ARG A 107 19.36 3.49 -2.10
N GLN A 108 18.53 2.55 -2.54
CA GLN A 108 18.93 1.15 -2.63
C GLN A 108 20.09 0.95 -3.61
N ILE A 109 20.04 1.58 -4.79
CA ILE A 109 21.13 1.54 -5.77
C ILE A 109 22.45 2.00 -5.14
N LYS A 110 22.46 3.17 -4.47
CA LYS A 110 23.68 3.71 -3.84
C LYS A 110 24.27 2.77 -2.79
N ILE A 111 23.43 2.13 -1.97
CA ILE A 111 23.88 1.18 -0.94
C ILE A 111 24.53 -0.05 -1.61
N LEU A 112 23.85 -0.62 -2.60
CA LEU A 112 24.32 -1.80 -3.32
C LEU A 112 25.62 -1.53 -4.10
N GLU A 113 25.72 -0.38 -4.78
CA GLU A 113 26.92 0.03 -5.51
C GLU A 113 28.11 0.32 -4.58
N SER A 114 27.84 0.68 -3.32
CA SER A 114 28.87 0.85 -2.28
C SER A 114 29.29 -0.48 -1.63
N GLY A 115 28.76 -1.62 -2.10
CA GLY A 115 29.03 -2.94 -1.55
C GLY A 115 28.25 -3.26 -0.27
N GLY A 116 27.24 -2.46 0.07
CA GLY A 116 26.35 -2.70 1.20
C GLY A 116 25.17 -3.61 0.85
N GLU A 117 24.38 -3.94 1.86
CA GLU A 117 23.18 -4.77 1.73
C GLU A 117 21.91 -3.99 2.11
N ILE A 118 20.78 -4.36 1.51
CA ILE A 118 19.48 -3.75 1.81
C ILE A 118 18.79 -4.55 2.91
N SER A 119 18.44 -3.88 4.01
CA SER A 119 17.54 -4.39 5.05
C SER A 119 16.08 -4.31 4.61
N GLN A 120 15.29 -5.31 5.03
CA GLN A 120 13.88 -5.42 4.66
C GLN A 120 12.97 -4.49 5.48
N ASP A 121 13.17 -3.17 5.42
CA ASP A 121 12.53 -2.24 6.35
C ASP A 121 11.12 -1.79 5.93
N THR A 122 10.31 -1.43 6.93
CA THR A 122 9.11 -0.60 6.75
C THR A 122 9.49 0.86 6.95
N LEU A 123 9.17 1.69 5.96
CA LEU A 123 9.58 3.06 5.80
C LEU A 123 8.37 4.00 5.83
N LEU A 124 8.59 5.24 6.25
CA LEU A 124 7.69 6.37 6.05
C LEU A 124 8.34 7.36 5.09
N PHE A 125 7.53 8.04 4.29
CA PHE A 125 8.01 9.12 3.43
C PHE A 125 7.82 10.48 4.11
N ASP A 126 8.93 11.17 4.40
CA ASP A 126 8.92 12.54 4.89
C ASP A 126 8.77 13.50 3.71
N VAL A 127 7.58 14.04 3.53
CA VAL A 127 7.24 14.95 2.42
C VAL A 127 8.05 16.25 2.48
N THR A 128 8.35 16.75 3.67
CA THR A 128 9.08 18.01 3.86
C THR A 128 10.54 17.85 3.44
N LEU A 129 11.16 16.72 3.79
CA LEU A 129 12.55 16.43 3.45
C LEU A 129 12.70 15.76 2.07
N GLY A 130 11.62 15.16 1.54
CA GLY A 130 11.64 14.35 0.33
C GLY A 130 12.43 13.05 0.49
N LYS A 131 12.39 12.42 1.66
CA LYS A 131 13.22 11.24 2.01
C LYS A 131 12.43 10.15 2.70
N THR A 132 12.83 8.89 2.51
CA THR A 132 12.36 7.78 3.32
C THR A 132 13.06 7.74 4.68
N LYS A 133 12.30 7.42 5.73
CA LYS A 133 12.78 7.20 7.11
C LYS A 133 12.36 5.82 7.57
N VAL A 134 13.26 5.09 8.22
CA VAL A 134 12.96 3.78 8.79
C VAL A 134 11.98 3.96 9.95
N MET A 135 10.87 3.23 9.91
CA MET A 135 9.89 3.17 11.00
C MET A 135 10.11 1.93 11.86
N ARG A 136 10.30 0.77 11.21
CA ARG A 136 10.53 -0.52 11.87
C ARG A 136 11.42 -1.38 10.99
N SER A 137 12.41 -2.04 11.60
CA SER A 137 13.20 -3.08 10.95
C SER A 137 12.57 -4.45 11.19
N LYS A 138 12.62 -5.31 10.16
CA LYS A 138 11.83 -6.57 10.08
C LYS A 138 12.32 -7.74 10.94
N GLU A 139 13.02 -7.49 12.03
CA GLU A 139 13.31 -8.57 13.00
C GLU A 139 12.03 -9.17 13.61
N ASP A 140 10.88 -8.50 13.43
CA ASP A 140 9.56 -8.95 13.87
C ASP A 140 8.56 -9.06 12.71
N SER A 141 8.66 -10.05 11.83
CA SER A 141 7.49 -10.40 11.00
C SER A 141 6.37 -10.87 11.94
N SER A 142 5.31 -10.07 12.08
CA SER A 142 4.19 -10.41 12.94
C SER A 142 3.49 -11.64 12.40
N ASP A 143 3.55 -12.74 13.15
CA ASP A 143 2.69 -13.90 12.89
C ASP A 143 1.24 -13.51 13.22
N TYR A 144 0.48 -13.21 12.16
CA TYR A 144 -0.92 -12.83 12.27
C TYR A 144 -1.83 -14.00 12.67
N ARG A 145 -1.31 -15.24 12.70
CA ARG A 145 -2.05 -16.45 13.09
C ARG A 145 -3.39 -16.56 12.35
N TYR A 146 -3.36 -16.43 11.03
CA TYR A 146 -4.56 -16.49 10.20
C TYR A 146 -5.32 -17.81 10.40
N PHE A 147 -6.63 -17.70 10.64
CA PHE A 147 -7.57 -18.81 10.64
C PHE A 147 -8.94 -18.31 10.13
N PRO A 148 -9.82 -19.19 9.63
CA PRO A 148 -11.16 -18.79 9.21
C PRO A 148 -11.96 -18.20 10.38
N GLU A 149 -12.60 -17.07 10.17
CA GLU A 149 -13.45 -16.40 11.16
C GLU A 149 -14.64 -17.29 11.54
N PRO A 150 -14.71 -17.84 12.78
CA PRO A 150 -15.76 -18.78 13.18
C PRO A 150 -17.16 -18.15 13.24
N ASP A 151 -17.26 -16.84 13.48
CA ASP A 151 -18.55 -16.15 13.57
C ASP A 151 -19.15 -15.84 12.19
N CYS A 152 -18.35 -15.96 11.11
CA CYS A 152 -18.78 -15.71 9.74
C CYS A 152 -18.73 -16.98 8.91
N LEU A 153 -19.90 -17.47 8.49
CA LEU A 153 -19.98 -18.53 7.49
C LEU A 153 -19.34 -18.08 6.16
N PRO A 154 -18.79 -19.02 5.36
CA PRO A 154 -18.25 -18.70 4.04
C PRO A 154 -19.28 -17.95 3.18
N VAL A 155 -18.83 -16.90 2.50
CA VAL A 155 -19.67 -16.13 1.58
C VAL A 155 -19.70 -16.85 0.23
N GLU A 156 -20.85 -17.39 -0.14
CA GLU A 156 -21.09 -17.99 -1.45
C GLU A 156 -21.65 -16.96 -2.43
N ILE A 157 -20.97 -16.77 -3.57
CA ILE A 157 -21.40 -15.86 -4.65
C ILE A 157 -21.78 -16.71 -5.85
N SER A 158 -23.06 -16.74 -6.21
CA SER A 158 -23.56 -17.51 -7.35
C SER A 158 -23.12 -16.91 -8.69
N GLN A 159 -22.98 -17.76 -9.71
CA GLN A 159 -22.68 -17.31 -11.07
C GLN A 159 -23.74 -16.36 -11.60
N ASP A 160 -25.03 -16.63 -11.33
CA ASP A 160 -26.14 -15.74 -11.72
C ASP A 160 -25.98 -14.31 -11.19
N LYS A 161 -25.48 -14.16 -9.96
CA LYS A 161 -25.22 -12.84 -9.37
C LYS A 161 -24.06 -12.13 -10.08
N ILE A 162 -23.01 -12.87 -10.44
CA ILE A 162 -21.87 -12.33 -11.20
C ILE A 162 -22.34 -11.87 -12.58
N ASP A 163 -23.11 -12.70 -13.28
CA ASP A 163 -23.61 -12.40 -14.62
C ASP A 163 -24.57 -11.20 -14.60
N SER A 164 -25.44 -11.12 -13.59
CA SER A 164 -26.31 -9.97 -13.39
C SER A 164 -25.54 -8.66 -13.18
N ILE A 165 -24.49 -8.67 -12.34
CA ILE A 165 -23.63 -7.49 -12.14
C ILE A 165 -22.93 -7.13 -13.46
N LYS A 166 -22.37 -8.12 -14.16
CA LYS A 166 -21.67 -7.92 -15.43
C LYS A 166 -22.57 -7.32 -16.51
N SER A 167 -23.84 -7.71 -16.59
CA SER A 167 -24.81 -7.12 -17.53
C SER A 167 -25.19 -5.67 -17.20
N SER A 168 -24.88 -5.19 -15.99
CA SER A 168 -25.16 -3.81 -15.56
C SER A 168 -23.98 -2.84 -15.70
N LEU A 169 -22.82 -3.33 -16.14
CA LEU A 169 -21.58 -2.57 -16.37
C LEU A 169 -21.42 -2.17 -17.84
#